data_AF-A0A2H9QWJ6-F1
#
_entry.id   AF-A0A2H9QWJ6-F1
#
_cell.length_a   1.000
_cell.length_b   1.000
_cell.length_c   1.000
_cell.angle_alpha   90.00
_cell.angle_beta   90.00
_cell.angle_gamma   90.00
#
_symmetry.space_group_name_H-M   'P 1'
#
loop_
_entity.id
_entity.type
_entity.pdbx_description
1 polymer ?
#
loop_
_entity_poly.entity_id
_entity_poly.type
_entity_poly.pdbx_seq_one_letter_code
_entity_poly.pdbx_strand_id
1 'polypeptide(L)' 'MLCSKCNKNAVTFIRYSGMHLCKFHFNEFFERRVKKTLRKQNVEGKIAVGVSGGKDSSVALYIL' A
#
# COMPACT_ATOMS: atom_id res chain seq x y z
N MET A 1 17.15 8.57 9.21
CA MET A 1 17.47 7.40 8.35
C MET A 1 16.95 7.65 6.94
N LEU A 2 17.71 7.23 5.92
CA LEU A 2 17.35 7.41 4.51
C LEU A 2 16.49 6.25 4.00
N CYS A 3 15.75 6.50 2.93
CA CYS A 3 14.96 5.48 2.24
C CYS A 3 15.87 4.46 1.55
N SER A 4 15.58 3.17 1.69
CA SER A 4 16.33 2.07 1.07
C SER A 4 16.30 2.09 -0.46
N LYS A 5 15.42 2.89 -1.06
CA LYS A 5 15.27 3.03 -2.53
C LYS A 5 15.71 4.38 -3.10
N CYS A 6 15.98 5.38 -2.26
CA CYS A 6 16.39 6.72 -2.72
C CYS A 6 16.97 7.56 -1.58
N ASN A 7 17.49 8.73 -1.91
CA ASN A 7 18.14 9.61 -0.93
C ASN A 7 17.18 10.49 -0.11
N LYS A 8 15.87 10.22 -0.13
CA LYS A 8 14.88 10.94 0.70
C LYS A 8 14.81 10.36 2.11
N ASN A 9 14.41 11.19 3.09
CA ASN A 9 14.16 10.73 4.45
C ASN A 9 13.07 9.65 4.49
N ALA A 10 13.34 8.58 5.23
CA ALA A 10 12.35 7.53 5.46
C ALA A 10 11.32 8.00 6.49
N VAL A 11 10.05 7.63 6.25
CA VAL A 11 8.92 7.93 7.15
C VAL A 11 8.48 6.70 7.93
N THR A 12 8.89 5.51 7.50
CA THR A 12 8.53 4.25 8.16
C THR A 12 9.61 3.18 7.95
N PHE A 13 9.63 2.19 8.84
CA PHE A 13 10.45 0.99 8.76
C PHE A 13 9.55 -0.24 8.63
N ILE A 14 9.70 -0.97 7.52
CA ILE A 14 8.92 -2.17 7.22
C ILE A 14 9.65 -3.39 7.79
N ARG A 15 9.35 -3.73 9.05
CA ARG A 15 10.03 -4.75 9.86
C ARG A 15 10.30 -6.07 9.12
N TYR A 16 9.29 -6.64 8.47
CA TYR A 16 9.43 -7.94 7.80
C TYR A 16 10.30 -7.92 6.53
N SER A 17 10.60 -6.74 5.99
CA SER A 17 11.47 -6.60 4.81
C SER A 17 12.80 -5.92 5.11
N GLY A 18 12.98 -5.39 6.33
CA GLY A 18 14.16 -4.61 6.70
C GLY A 18 14.30 -3.27 5.98
N MET A 19 13.30 -2.81 5.22
CA MET A 19 13.39 -1.57 4.44
C MET A 19 12.91 -0.34 5.21
N HIS A 20 13.67 0.74 5.12
CA HIS A 20 13.22 2.09 5.45
C HIS A 20 12.65 2.74 4.20
N LEU A 21 11.41 3.24 4.23
CA LEU A 21 10.77 3.80 3.02
C LEU A 21 10.36 5.25 3.25
N CYS A 22 10.63 6.11 2.28
CA CYS A 22 10.02 7.44 2.22
C CYS A 22 8.54 7.31 1.81
N LYS A 23 7.76 8.39 1.98
CA LYS A 23 6.31 8.40 1.69
C LYS A 23 5.97 7.83 0.31
N PHE A 24 6.70 8.26 -0.73
CA PHE A 24 6.49 7.80 -2.10
C PHE A 24 6.70 6.29 -2.25
N HIS A 25 7.88 5.78 -1.86
CA HIS A 25 8.19 4.37 -2.01
C HIS A 25 7.38 3.46 -1.08
N PHE A 26 6.87 3.99 0.04
CA PHE A 26 5.90 3.28 0.88
C PHE A 26 4.56 3.11 0.17
N ASN A 27 4.02 4.18 -0.45
CA ASN A 27 2.76 4.10 -1.20
C ASN A 27 2.88 3.12 -2.37
N GLU A 28 3.95 3.21 -3.17
CA GLU A 28 4.18 2.26 -4.26
C GLU A 28 4.31 0.82 -3.77
N PHE A 29 5.02 0.62 -2.65
CA PHE A 29 5.16 -0.69 -2.04
C PHE A 29 3.81 -1.25 -1.59
N PHE A 30 2.96 -0.42 -0.97
CA PHE A 30 1.64 -0.79 -0.52
C PHE A 30 0.71 -1.13 -1.68
N GLU A 31 0.61 -0.27 -2.69
CA GLU A 31 -0.21 -0.48 -3.90
C GLU A 31 0.18 -1.75 -4.64
N ARG A 32 1.49 -2.00 -4.82
CA ARG A 32 1.98 -3.25 -5.45
C ARG A 32 1.52 -4.48 -4.68
N ARG A 33 1.48 -4.42 -3.35
CA ARG A 33 1.02 -5.53 -2.52
C ARG A 33 -0.49 -5.74 -2.67
N VAL A 34 -1.28 -4.67 -2.67
CA VAL A 34 -2.73 -4.75 -2.92
C VAL A 34 -3.01 -5.36 -4.29
N LYS A 35 -2.41 -4.83 -5.36
CA LYS A 35 -2.55 -5.37 -6.73
C LYS A 35 -2.15 -6.85 -6.82
N LYS A 36 -1.08 -7.25 -6.15
CA LYS A 36 -0.66 -8.67 -6.09
C LYS A 36 -1.71 -9.54 -5.40
N THR A 37 -2.33 -9.06 -4.32
CA THR A 37 -3.40 -9.78 -3.62
C THR A 37 -4.64 -9.92 -4.48
N LEU A 38 -5.09 -8.84 -5.15
CA LEU A 38 -6.28 -8.87 -6.02
C LEU A 38 -6.11 -9.87 -7.17
N ARG A 39 -4.94 -9.86 -7.83
CA ARG A 39 -4.60 -10.85 -8.88
C ARG A 39 -4.60 -12.28 -8.33
N LYS A 40 -4.05 -12.50 -7.14
CA LYS A 40 -4.04 -13.84 -6.51
C LYS A 40 -5.45 -14.35 -6.20
N GLN A 41 -6.38 -13.45 -5.91
CA GLN A 41 -7.77 -13.78 -5.60
C GLN A 41 -8.69 -13.70 -6.83
N ASN A 42 -8.16 -13.43 -8.02
CA ASN A 42 -8.92 -13.21 -9.26
C ASN A 42 -10.07 -12.20 -9.09
N VAL A 43 -9.82 -11.12 -8.32
CA VAL A 43 -10.80 -10.04 -8.11
C VAL A 43 -10.73 -9.08 -9.31
N GLU A 44 -11.78 -9.08 -10.13
CA GLU A 44 -11.88 -8.29 -11.36
C GLU A 44 -13.32 -7.78 -11.57
N GLY A 45 -13.48 -6.79 -12.47
CA GLY A 45 -14.79 -6.24 -12.83
C GLY A 45 -15.27 -5.09 -11.95
N LYS A 46 -16.60 -4.88 -11.90
CA LYS A 46 -17.22 -3.84 -11.06
C LYS A 46 -17.26 -4.32 -9.61
N ILE A 47 -16.64 -3.56 -8.72
CA ILE A 47 -16.53 -3.88 -7.29
C ILE A 47 -17.35 -2.89 -6.48
N ALA A 48 -18.26 -3.38 -5.65
CA ALA A 48 -18.92 -2.57 -4.64
C ALA A 48 -18.09 -2.57 -3.35
N VAL A 49 -17.74 -1.39 -2.84
CA VAL A 49 -16.95 -1.25 -1.61
C VAL A 49 -17.85 -0.75 -0.49
N GLY A 50 -17.97 -1.54 0.59
CA GLY A 50 -18.68 -1.12 1.80
C GLY A 50 -17.84 -0.10 2.59
N VAL A 51 -18.31 1.14 2.68
CA VAL A 51 -17.60 2.24 3.37
C VAL A 51 -18.21 2.48 4.74
N SER A 52 -17.40 2.31 5.78
CA SER A 52 -17.79 2.58 7.18
C SER A 52 -17.37 3.97 7.67
N GLY A 53 -16.62 4.73 6.87
CA GLY A 53 -15.95 5.97 7.29
C GLY A 53 -14.63 5.75 8.05
N GLY A 54 -14.28 4.49 8.33
CA GLY A 54 -13.01 4.13 8.94
C GLY A 54 -11.84 4.20 7.95
N LYS A 55 -10.61 4.21 8.48
CA LYS A 55 -9.39 4.24 7.67
C LYS A 55 -9.29 3.05 6.70
N ASP A 56 -9.71 1.86 7.13
CA ASP A 56 -9.48 0.63 6.37
C ASP A 56 -10.40 0.56 5.14
N SER A 57 -11.69 0.83 5.31
CA SER A 57 -12.66 0.87 4.21
C SER A 57 -12.44 2.06 3.28
N SER A 58 -11.99 3.21 3.80
CA SER A 58 -11.64 4.38 2.99
C SER A 58 -10.40 4.13 2.13
N VAL A 59 -9.37 3.48 2.68
CA VAL A 59 -8.16 3.10 1.92
C VAL A 59 -8.48 2.03 0.88
N ALA A 60 -9.36 1.07 1.21
CA ALA A 60 -9.82 0.08 0.23
C ALA A 60 -10.52 0.76 -0.95
N LEU A 61 -11.45 1.69 -0.69
CA LEU A 61 -12.11 2.48 -1.73
C LEU A 61 -11.13 3.31 -2.56
N TYR A 62 -10.11 3.90 -1.92
CA TYR A 62 -9.14 4.75 -2.60
C TYR A 62 -8.21 3.96 -3.56
N ILE A 63 -7.94 2.69 -3.27
CA ILE A 63 -6.96 1.88 -4.03
C ILE A 63 -7.60 1.00 -5.11
N LEU A 64 -8.86 0.58 -4.91
CA LEU A 64 -9.63 -0.23 -5.85
C LEU A 64 -10.16 0.62 -7.01
#